data_AF-A0AAV4NN21-F1
#
_entry.id   AF-A0AAV4NN21-F1
#
_cell.length_a   1.000
_cell.length_b   1.000
_cell.length_c   1.000
_cell.angle_alpha   90.00
_cell.angle_beta   90.00
_cell.angle_gamma   90.00
#
_symmetry.space_group_name_H-M   'P 1'
#
loop_
_entity.id
_entity.type
_entity.pdbx_description
1 polymer ?
#
loop_
_entity_poly.entity_id
_entity_poly.type
_entity_poly.pdbx_seq_one_letter_code
_entity_poly.pdbx_strand_id
1 'polypeptide(L)'
;MNYTKILEYLGHFGRFQGFVYFLICIVQIFVGSHMLANVFLMGEPKHRCHVPICDTNKTQYNEDFVNFAIPNITDSFGSSPNPCERYEIFKGADYCGPNSFNVNKTVECEEYVWDHSEFENTVLSE
;
A
#
# COMPACT_ATOMS: atom_id res chain seq x y z
N MET A 1 -47.66 0.06 -18.64
CA MET A 1 -47.81 -0.97 -17.58
C MET A 1 -48.40 -0.29 -16.35
N ASN A 2 -49.59 -0.71 -15.89
CA ASN A 2 -50.30 -0.01 -14.80
C ASN A 2 -49.86 -0.55 -13.43
N TYR A 3 -48.86 0.09 -12.82
CA TYR A 3 -48.28 -0.29 -11.54
C TYR A 3 -49.28 -0.25 -10.37
N THR A 4 -50.29 0.60 -10.46
CA THR A 4 -51.37 0.74 -9.46
C THR A 4 -52.22 -0.53 -9.32
N LYS A 5 -52.60 -1.19 -10.43
CA LYS A 5 -53.35 -2.46 -10.38
C LYS A 5 -52.53 -3.60 -9.77
N ILE A 6 -51.21 -3.57 -9.96
CA ILE A 6 -50.30 -4.59 -9.43
C ILE A 6 -50.15 -4.42 -7.91
N LEU A 7 -50.00 -3.17 -7.45
CA LEU A 7 -49.91 -2.84 -6.01
C LEU A 7 -51.23 -3.12 -5.27
N GLU A 8 -52.38 -2.93 -5.93
CA GLU A 8 -53.70 -3.28 -5.38
C GLU A 8 -53.86 -4.79 -5.14
N TYR A 9 -53.25 -5.63 -5.98
CA TYR A 9 -53.25 -7.09 -5.83
C TYR A 9 -52.22 -7.60 -4.79
N LEU A 10 -51.08 -6.92 -4.64
CA LEU A 10 -50.02 -7.26 -3.69
C LEU A 10 -50.28 -6.78 -2.24
N GLY A 11 -51.19 -5.83 -2.06
CA GLY A 11 -51.49 -5.22 -0.76
C GLY A 11 -50.59 -4.01 -0.44
N HIS A 12 -51.07 -3.14 0.44
CA HIS A 12 -50.35 -1.92 0.85
C HIS A 12 -49.03 -2.22 1.57
N PHE A 13 -48.08 -1.27 1.49
CA PHE A 13 -46.80 -1.36 2.18
C PHE A 13 -47.00 -1.46 3.71
N GLY A 14 -46.77 -2.65 4.25
CA GLY A 14 -47.02 -2.95 5.66
C GLY A 14 -45.89 -2.51 6.58
N ARG A 15 -46.18 -2.38 7.89
CA ARG A 15 -45.16 -2.03 8.91
C ARG A 15 -43.97 -2.99 8.92
N PHE A 16 -44.22 -4.28 8.69
CA PHE A 16 -43.17 -5.30 8.60
C PHE A 16 -42.29 -5.12 7.35
N GLN A 17 -42.89 -4.82 6.20
CA GLN A 17 -42.13 -4.56 4.97
C GLN A 17 -41.24 -3.32 5.10
N GLY A 18 -41.74 -2.27 5.77
CA GLY A 18 -40.93 -1.09 6.10
C GLY A 18 -39.75 -1.39 7.03
N PHE A 19 -39.98 -2.24 8.04
CA PHE A 19 -38.91 -2.66 8.94
C PHE A 19 -37.82 -3.47 8.20
N VAL A 20 -38.22 -4.43 7.37
CA VAL A 20 -37.28 -5.23 6.57
C VAL A 20 -36.51 -4.35 5.58
N TYR A 21 -37.18 -3.41 4.90
CA TYR A 21 -36.52 -2.48 3.99
C TYR A 21 -35.50 -1.60 4.72
N PHE A 22 -35.85 -1.08 5.90
CA PHE A 22 -34.94 -0.30 6.72
C PHE A 22 -33.71 -1.12 7.16
N LEU A 23 -33.90 -2.36 7.58
CA LEU A 23 -32.78 -3.26 7.91
C LEU A 23 -31.87 -3.51 6.70
N ILE A 24 -32.44 -3.71 5.50
CA ILE A 24 -31.67 -3.86 4.27
C ILE A 24 -30.85 -2.59 3.99
N CYS A 25 -31.44 -1.40 4.14
CA CYS A 25 -30.71 -0.14 3.98
C CYS A 25 -29.54 -0.02 4.98
N ILE A 26 -29.74 -0.41 6.24
CA ILE A 26 -28.66 -0.43 7.24
C ILE A 26 -27.52 -1.34 6.80
N VAL A 27 -27.83 -2.57 6.36
CA VAL A 27 -26.82 -3.52 5.89
C VAL A 27 -26.04 -2.93 4.71
N GLN A 28 -26.73 -2.29 3.76
CA GLN A 28 -26.09 -1.66 2.60
C GLN A 28 -25.14 -0.53 2.99
N ILE A 29 -25.49 0.29 4.00
CA ILE A 29 -24.60 1.34 4.51
C ILE A 29 -23.30 0.74 5.06
N PHE A 30 -23.39 -0.33 5.85
CA PHE A 30 -22.20 -1.00 6.40
C PHE A 30 -21.32 -1.59 5.29
N VAL A 31 -21.91 -2.26 4.30
CA VAL A 31 -21.15 -2.80 3.16
C VAL A 31 -20.44 -1.68 2.38
N GLY A 32 -21.13 -0.58 2.11
CA GLY A 32 -20.53 0.59 1.46
C GLY A 32 -19.40 1.20 2.30
N SER A 33 -19.57 1.30 3.62
CA SER A 33 -18.55 1.82 4.52
C SER A 33 -17.29 0.96 4.53
N HIS A 34 -17.43 -0.37 4.49
CA HIS A 34 -16.30 -1.30 4.45
C HIS A 34 -15.52 -1.16 3.13
N MET A 35 -16.23 -1.00 2.00
CA MET A 35 -15.59 -0.77 0.71
C MET A 35 -14.81 0.54 0.66
N LEU A 36 -15.33 1.61 1.28
CA LEU A 36 -14.63 2.89 1.39
C LEU A 36 -13.44 2.83 2.36
N ALA A 37 -13.54 2.07 3.45
CA ALA A 37 -12.45 1.88 4.40
C ALA A 37 -11.20 1.27 3.75
N ASN A 38 -11.37 0.35 2.80
CA ASN A 38 -10.25 -0.26 2.08
C ASN A 38 -9.35 0.75 1.36
N VAL A 39 -9.91 1.85 0.85
CA VAL A 39 -9.12 2.90 0.17
C VAL A 39 -8.13 3.55 1.13
N PHE A 40 -8.48 3.65 2.41
CA PHE A 40 -7.61 4.21 3.44
C PHE A 40 -6.65 3.17 4.03
N LEU A 41 -7.04 1.89 4.04
CA LEU A 41 -6.22 0.80 4.58
C LEU A 41 -5.16 0.29 3.61
N MET A 42 -5.40 0.39 2.30
CA MET A 42 -4.48 -0.06 1.25
C MET A 42 -3.45 1.02 0.86
N GLY A 43 -3.22 2.01 1.72
CA GLY A 43 -2.12 2.95 1.53
C GLY A 43 -0.80 2.20 1.65
N GLU A 44 -0.02 2.17 0.58
CA GLU A 44 1.34 1.62 0.59
C GLU A 44 2.31 2.74 1.03
N PRO A 45 2.98 2.59 2.19
CA PRO A 45 4.02 3.54 2.57
C PRO A 45 5.16 3.46 1.57
N LYS A 46 5.85 4.58 1.38
CA LYS A 46 7.12 4.58 0.64
C LYS A 46 8.06 3.60 1.31
N HIS A 47 8.68 2.76 0.50
CA HIS A 47 9.64 1.78 0.98
C HIS A 47 10.79 1.68 0.02
N ARG A 48 11.90 1.20 0.55
CA ARG A 48 13.11 0.92 -0.22
C ARG A 48 13.65 -0.43 0.16
N CYS A 49 14.52 -0.94 -0.68
CA CYS A 49 15.24 -2.16 -0.38
C CYS A 49 16.15 -2.02 0.84
N HIS A 50 16.22 -3.08 1.62
CA HIS A 50 17.27 -3.27 2.62
C HIS A 50 18.62 -3.53 1.93
N VAL A 51 19.65 -2.84 2.39
CA VAL A 51 21.02 -2.91 1.88
C VAL A 51 21.91 -3.55 2.95
N PRO A 52 22.25 -4.84 2.85
CA PRO A 52 22.88 -5.61 3.94
C PRO A 52 24.17 -5.04 4.54
N ILE A 53 24.96 -4.27 3.78
CA ILE A 53 26.24 -3.70 4.25
C ILE A 53 26.05 -2.32 4.91
N CYS A 54 24.94 -1.64 4.61
CA CYS A 54 24.70 -0.26 5.02
C CYS A 54 23.59 -0.13 6.06
N ASP A 55 22.54 -0.95 5.93
CA ASP A 55 21.40 -0.92 6.82
C ASP A 55 21.72 -1.57 8.17
N THR A 56 21.18 -0.97 9.23
CA THR A 56 21.29 -1.42 10.62
C THR A 56 19.90 -1.31 11.24
N ASN A 57 19.64 -1.89 12.41
CA ASN A 57 18.33 -1.82 13.10
C ASN A 57 17.78 -0.40 13.40
N LYS A 58 18.51 0.68 13.05
CA LYS A 58 18.12 2.07 13.27
C LYS A 58 18.10 2.91 11.99
N THR A 59 18.41 2.33 10.83
CA THR A 59 18.46 3.09 9.59
C THR A 59 17.05 3.51 9.19
N GLN A 60 16.95 4.73 8.67
CA GLN A 60 15.67 5.31 8.23
C GLN A 60 15.49 5.08 6.73
N TYR A 61 14.30 5.41 6.23
CA TYR A 61 14.03 5.37 4.78
C TYR A 61 15.01 6.28 4.00
N ASN A 62 15.26 7.50 4.48
CA ASN A 62 16.20 8.44 3.84
C ASN A 62 17.58 8.34 4.47
N GLU A 63 18.54 7.80 3.72
CA GLU A 63 19.95 7.72 4.13
C GLU A 63 20.85 8.10 2.96
N ASP A 64 22.04 8.63 3.25
CA ASP A 64 22.97 9.12 2.21
C ASP A 64 23.40 8.03 1.23
N PHE A 65 23.50 6.78 1.71
CA PHE A 65 23.92 5.64 0.90
C PHE A 65 22.89 5.18 -0.13
N VAL A 66 21.62 5.54 0.05
CA VAL A 66 20.53 5.15 -0.86
C VAL A 66 20.82 5.64 -2.27
N ASN A 67 21.40 6.84 -2.40
CA ASN A 67 21.72 7.47 -3.69
C ASN A 67 22.69 6.66 -4.57
N PHE A 68 23.55 5.83 -3.97
CA PHE A 68 24.50 5.00 -4.72
C PHE A 68 24.23 3.50 -4.59
N ALA A 69 23.43 3.06 -3.62
CA ALA A 69 23.09 1.66 -3.40
C ALA A 69 21.80 1.23 -4.12
N ILE A 70 20.90 2.16 -4.41
CA ILE A 70 19.59 1.89 -5.01
C ILE A 70 19.43 2.79 -6.26
N PRO A 71 19.00 2.23 -7.42
CA PRO A 71 18.72 3.03 -8.60
C PRO A 71 17.53 3.97 -8.36
N ASN A 72 17.58 5.19 -8.87
CA ASN A 72 16.43 6.10 -8.84
C ASN A 72 15.50 5.83 -10.02
N ILE A 73 14.21 5.74 -9.75
CA ILE A 73 13.14 5.75 -10.75
C ILE A 73 12.63 7.19 -10.87
N THR A 74 12.47 7.64 -12.11
CA THR A 74 11.79 8.90 -12.43
C THR A 74 10.39 8.61 -12.92
N ASP A 75 9.40 8.94 -12.10
CA ASP A 75 7.98 8.86 -12.45
C ASP A 75 7.40 10.25 -12.68
N SER A 76 6.13 10.30 -13.09
CA SER A 76 5.38 11.56 -13.28
C SER A 76 5.29 12.43 -12.02
N PHE A 77 5.63 11.87 -10.85
CA PHE A 77 5.58 12.53 -9.54
C PHE A 77 6.96 12.91 -8.97
N GLY A 78 8.06 12.61 -9.67
CA GLY A 78 9.41 12.97 -9.25
C GLY A 78 10.43 11.82 -9.38
N SER A 79 11.63 12.07 -8.86
CA SER A 79 12.69 11.06 -8.77
C SER A 79 12.69 10.48 -7.35
N SER A 80 12.48 9.18 -7.22
CA SER A 80 12.56 8.45 -5.95
C SER A 80 13.40 7.18 -6.07
N PRO A 81 13.95 6.65 -4.97
CA PRO A 81 14.63 5.34 -4.99
C PRO A 81 13.69 4.25 -5.48
N ASN A 82 14.21 3.30 -6.26
CA ASN A 82 13.45 2.13 -6.70
C ASN A 82 13.03 1.30 -5.48
N PRO A 83 11.72 1.05 -5.28
CA PRO A 83 11.24 0.27 -4.15
C PRO A 83 11.59 -1.22 -4.26
N CYS A 84 11.74 -1.75 -5.48
CA CYS A 84 11.78 -3.19 -5.74
C CYS A 84 13.16 -3.75 -6.04
N GLU A 85 14.09 -2.91 -6.50
CA GLU A 85 15.42 -3.34 -6.93
C GLU A 85 16.53 -2.51 -6.29
N ARG A 86 17.67 -3.16 -6.03
CA ARG A 86 18.90 -2.51 -5.55
C ARG A 86 20.10 -2.94 -6.38
N TYR A 87 21.21 -2.21 -6.30
CA TYR A 87 22.44 -2.64 -6.96
C TYR A 87 23.04 -3.89 -6.29
N GLU A 88 23.63 -4.76 -7.12
CA GLU A 88 24.34 -5.94 -6.64
C GLU A 88 25.57 -5.53 -5.82
N ILE A 89 25.76 -6.21 -4.69
CA ILE A 89 26.93 -6.02 -3.83
C ILE A 89 28.09 -6.87 -4.36
N PHE A 90 29.30 -6.30 -4.45
CA PHE A 90 30.49 -7.09 -4.79
C PHE A 90 30.79 -8.14 -3.70
N LYS A 91 31.13 -9.36 -4.12
CA LYS A 91 31.47 -10.46 -3.21
C LYS A 91 32.70 -10.08 -2.36
N GLY A 92 32.52 -9.99 -1.04
CA GLY A 92 33.58 -9.64 -0.08
C GLY A 92 33.69 -8.14 0.23
N ALA A 93 32.71 -7.33 -0.16
CA ALA A 93 32.60 -5.95 0.32
C ALA A 93 32.01 -5.94 1.74
N ASP A 94 32.78 -5.43 2.70
CA ASP A 94 32.36 -5.31 4.11
C ASP A 94 32.18 -3.85 4.57
N TYR A 95 32.20 -2.89 3.64
CA TYR A 95 32.04 -1.47 3.95
C TYR A 95 30.97 -0.82 3.09
N CYS A 96 30.22 0.10 3.71
CA CYS A 96 29.22 0.91 3.02
C CYS A 96 29.91 2.04 2.26
N GLY A 97 29.98 1.93 0.95
CA GLY A 97 30.54 2.96 0.08
C GLY A 97 30.22 2.69 -1.39
N PRO A 98 30.36 3.71 -2.26
CA PRO A 98 29.93 3.60 -3.66
C PRO A 98 30.68 2.51 -4.45
N ASN A 99 31.92 2.21 -4.06
CA ASN A 99 32.74 1.18 -4.71
C ASN A 99 32.33 -0.26 -4.36
N SER A 100 31.45 -0.46 -3.38
CA SER A 100 30.96 -1.76 -2.96
C SER A 100 29.78 -2.26 -3.81
N PHE A 101 29.23 -1.41 -4.68
CA PHE A 101 28.04 -1.67 -5.47
C PHE A 101 28.34 -1.74 -6.96
N ASN A 102 27.72 -2.70 -7.63
CA ASN A 102 27.81 -2.89 -9.07
C ASN A 102 26.65 -2.17 -9.77
N VAL A 103 26.90 -0.94 -10.23
CA VAL A 103 25.90 -0.08 -10.89
C VAL A 103 25.35 -0.69 -12.19
N ASN A 104 26.06 -1.65 -12.79
CA ASN A 104 25.62 -2.31 -14.02
C ASN A 104 24.63 -3.46 -13.81
N LYS A 105 24.43 -3.90 -12.56
CA LYS A 105 23.57 -5.05 -12.26
C LYS A 105 22.69 -4.77 -11.05
N THR A 106 21.38 -4.88 -11.24
CA THR A 106 20.38 -4.81 -10.19
C THR A 106 19.95 -6.20 -9.75
N VAL A 107 19.47 -6.30 -8.51
CA VAL A 107 18.91 -7.50 -7.90
C VAL A 107 17.59 -7.16 -7.23
N GLU A 108 16.64 -8.08 -7.28
CA GLU A 108 15.37 -7.96 -6.54
C GLU A 108 15.61 -7.99 -5.03
N CYS A 109 14.73 -7.32 -4.30
CA CYS A 109 14.88 -7.12 -2.87
C CYS A 109 14.15 -8.21 -2.08
N GLU A 110 14.86 -8.78 -1.12
CA GLU A 110 14.31 -9.80 -0.21
C GLU A 110 13.71 -9.16 1.06
N GLU A 111 14.25 -8.02 1.46
CA GLU A 111 13.88 -7.27 2.66
C GLU A 111 13.70 -5.78 2.33
N TYR A 112 12.82 -5.13 3.09
CA TYR A 112 12.40 -3.75 2.85
C TYR A 112 12.50 -2.89 4.11
N VAL A 113 12.80 -1.61 3.91
CA VAL A 113 12.78 -0.56 4.93
C VAL A 113 11.66 0.42 4.58
N TRP A 114 10.67 0.52 5.47
CA TRP A 114 9.47 1.34 5.28
C TRP A 114 9.65 2.75 5.86
N ASP A 115 9.06 3.74 5.19
CA ASP A 115 8.95 5.10 5.70
C ASP A 115 7.77 5.22 6.67
N HIS A 116 8.08 5.47 7.94
CA HIS A 116 7.09 5.62 9.00
C HIS A 116 6.66 7.09 9.24
N SER A 117 7.02 8.02 8.35
CA SER A 117 6.69 9.44 8.54
C SER A 117 5.20 9.76 8.35
N GLU A 118 4.53 9.06 7.43
CA GLU A 118 3.10 9.24 7.14
C GLU A 118 2.22 8.23 7.89
N PHE A 119 2.66 6.98 7.97
CA PHE A 119 1.94 5.89 8.63
C PHE A 119 2.87 5.17 9.61
N GLU A 120 2.47 5.04 10.87
CA GLU A 120 3.25 4.26 11.86
C GLU A 120 3.25 2.78 11.50
N ASN A 121 2.10 2.24 11.11
CA ASN A 121 1.95 0.87 10.59
C ASN A 121 0.88 0.84 9.50
N THR A 122 1.07 -0.03 8.52
CA THR A 122 0.08 -0.38 7.49
C THR A 122 -0.04 -1.89 7.41
N VAL A 123 -1.10 -2.40 6.78
CA VAL A 123 -1.30 -3.85 6.56
C VAL A 123 -0.12 -4.49 5.81
N LEU A 124 0.67 -3.69 5.07
CA LEU A 124 1.84 -4.14 4.32
C LEU A 124 3.15 -4.09 5.13
N SER A 125 3.20 -3.29 6.19
CA SER A 125 4.41 -3.09 7.00
C SER A 125 4.35 -3.78 8.36
N GLU A 126 3.26 -4.50 8.68
CA GLU A 126 3.10 -5.32 9.89
C GLU A 126 3.81 -6.69 9.78
#